data_AF-A0A8S3JEW6-F1
#
_entry.id   AF-A0A8S3JEW6-F1
#
_cell.length_a   1.000
_cell.length_b   1.000
_cell.length_c   1.000
_cell.angle_alpha   90.00
_cell.angle_beta   90.00
_cell.angle_gamma   90.00
#
_symmetry.space_group_name_H-M   'P 1'
#
loop_
_entity.id
_entity.type
_entity.pdbx_description
1 polymer ?
#
loop_
_entity_poly.entity_id
_entity_poly.type
_entity_poly.pdbx_seq_one_letter_code
_entity_poly.pdbx_strand_id
1 'polypeptide(L)'
;DSICVGSQNNQSICVCPLGKYGPHCLLTSSACSSNPCLNRGRCVPVDERAAKNNFSCVCEQGYAGARCEYEESRIKITFSTTIIPAAVLVHYITVATNSSSLRVSTIKKVPFEHDFVYIYQTLQYHIIFIQFSGSYYLAYVQPKFVPSAQLHLKLTTSDRCLTINEVFNSTLMGFSLLERIKYYHMPCRERHTLKCFYDEQHL
;
A
#
# COMPACT_ATOMS: atom_id res chain seq x y z
N ASP A 1 16.18 -36.87 0.10
CA ASP A 1 16.65 -36.78 -1.29
C ASP A 1 16.65 -35.34 -1.75
N SER A 2 17.80 -34.85 -2.22
CA SER A 2 17.95 -33.55 -2.88
C SER A 2 18.01 -33.75 -4.39
N ILE A 3 17.43 -32.82 -5.15
CA ILE A 3 17.39 -32.89 -6.62
C ILE A 3 18.37 -31.85 -7.17
N CYS A 4 19.44 -32.28 -7.83
CA CYS A 4 20.39 -31.37 -8.45
C CYS A 4 20.03 -31.14 -9.93
N VAL A 5 19.80 -29.88 -10.28
CA VAL A 5 19.23 -29.45 -11.57
C VAL A 5 20.27 -28.89 -12.53
N GLY A 6 21.52 -28.73 -12.09
CA GLY A 6 22.64 -28.28 -12.94
C GLY A 6 23.87 -27.84 -12.14
N SER A 7 24.81 -27.19 -12.83
CA SER A 7 26.02 -26.62 -12.24
C SER A 7 26.36 -25.28 -12.92
N GLN A 8 26.74 -24.27 -12.15
CA GLN A 8 27.25 -22.99 -12.65
C GLN A 8 28.57 -22.67 -11.92
N ASN A 9 29.64 -22.34 -12.65
CA ASN A 9 30.97 -22.03 -12.08
C ASN A 9 31.50 -23.07 -11.06
N ASN A 10 31.44 -24.37 -11.39
CA ASN A 10 31.82 -25.48 -10.49
C ASN A 10 30.98 -25.60 -9.20
N GLN A 11 29.89 -24.86 -9.05
CA GLN A 11 28.91 -25.05 -7.97
C GLN A 11 27.66 -25.77 -8.49
N SER A 12 27.36 -26.91 -7.87
CA SER A 12 26.12 -27.66 -8.15
C SER A 12 24.91 -26.89 -7.62
N ILE A 13 23.90 -26.71 -8.46
CA ILE A 13 22.62 -26.10 -8.08
C ILE A 13 21.67 -27.23 -7.71
N CYS A 14 21.37 -27.34 -6.41
CA CYS A 14 20.50 -28.37 -5.87
C CYS A 14 19.27 -27.77 -5.19
N VAL A 15 18.10 -28.36 -5.45
CA VAL A 15 16.84 -28.07 -4.75
C VAL A 15 16.82 -28.93 -3.49
N CYS A 16 16.89 -28.27 -2.34
CA CYS A 16 16.94 -28.93 -1.05
C CYS A 16 15.54 -29.31 -0.53
N PRO A 17 15.39 -30.47 0.13
CA PRO A 17 14.17 -30.79 0.85
C PRO A 17 13.98 -29.85 2.04
N LEU A 18 12.73 -29.73 2.51
CA LEU A 18 12.38 -28.93 3.68
C LEU A 18 13.29 -29.25 4.88
N GLY A 19 13.88 -28.21 5.48
CA GLY A 19 14.75 -28.33 6.65
C GLY A 19 16.23 -28.56 6.35
N LYS A 20 16.63 -28.67 5.07
CA LYS A 20 18.04 -28.76 4.66
C LYS A 20 18.45 -27.61 3.75
N TYR A 21 19.72 -27.21 3.81
CA TYR A 21 20.27 -26.12 3.00
C TYR A 21 21.77 -26.31 2.73
N GLY A 22 22.37 -25.32 2.07
CA GLY A 22 23.74 -25.36 1.55
C GLY A 22 23.83 -25.97 0.15
N PRO A 23 25.00 -25.90 -0.51
CA PRO A 23 25.17 -26.28 -1.91
C PRO A 23 24.87 -27.76 -2.20
N HIS A 24 24.99 -28.62 -1.18
CA HIS A 24 24.69 -30.06 -1.27
C HIS A 24 23.49 -30.50 -0.42
N CYS A 25 22.75 -29.56 0.19
CA CYS A 25 21.61 -29.86 1.05
C CYS A 25 21.96 -30.80 2.24
N LEU A 26 23.18 -30.69 2.76
CA LEU A 26 23.67 -31.47 3.90
C LEU A 26 23.55 -30.72 5.22
N LEU A 27 23.43 -29.39 5.17
CA LEU A 27 23.28 -28.57 6.37
C LEU A 27 21.84 -28.64 6.88
N THR A 28 21.69 -28.78 8.19
CA THR A 28 20.41 -28.79 8.90
C THR A 28 20.45 -27.72 9.97
N SER A 29 19.41 -26.89 10.06
CA SER A 29 19.33 -25.79 11.03
C SER A 29 18.25 -26.13 12.02
N SER A 30 18.58 -26.07 13.31
CA SER A 30 17.62 -26.19 14.40
C SER A 30 16.78 -24.92 14.59
N ALA A 31 17.08 -23.84 13.86
CA ALA A 31 16.44 -22.53 14.05
C ALA A 31 14.92 -22.56 13.77
N CYS A 32 14.45 -23.49 12.94
CA CYS A 32 13.02 -23.67 12.69
C CYS A 32 12.36 -24.78 13.54
N SER A 33 13.10 -25.49 14.39
CA SER A 33 12.55 -26.62 15.18
C SER A 33 11.48 -26.18 16.17
N SER A 34 11.57 -24.97 16.71
CA SER A 34 10.58 -24.38 17.61
C SER A 34 9.53 -23.51 16.90
N ASN A 35 9.59 -23.41 15.57
CA ASN A 35 8.88 -22.44 14.74
C ASN A 35 8.84 -21.01 15.33
N PRO A 36 9.90 -20.21 15.14
CA PRO A 36 9.94 -18.84 15.66
C PRO A 36 8.93 -17.89 14.99
N CYS A 37 8.28 -18.27 13.89
CA CYS A 37 7.34 -17.41 13.18
C CYS A 37 5.97 -17.37 13.89
N LEU A 38 5.40 -16.18 14.02
CA LEU A 38 4.08 -15.93 14.59
C LEU A 38 3.00 -15.99 13.49
N ASN A 39 1.73 -15.94 13.89
CA ASN A 39 0.59 -15.79 12.99
C ASN A 39 0.59 -16.77 11.81
N ARG A 40 0.88 -18.04 12.09
CA ARG A 40 0.96 -19.14 11.10
C ARG A 40 2.02 -18.93 10.00
N GLY A 41 2.99 -18.04 10.23
CA GLY A 41 4.14 -17.88 9.36
C GLY A 41 4.93 -19.19 9.21
N ARG A 42 5.45 -19.43 8.00
CA ARG A 42 6.27 -20.58 7.69
C ARG A 42 7.75 -20.24 7.89
N CYS A 43 8.40 -20.95 8.81
CA CYS A 43 9.84 -20.81 9.02
C CYS A 43 10.62 -21.49 7.89
N VAL A 44 11.59 -20.76 7.33
CA VAL A 44 12.54 -21.26 6.34
C VAL A 44 13.94 -21.07 6.91
N PRO A 45 14.73 -22.14 7.07
CA PRO A 45 16.12 -22.02 7.51
C PRO A 45 16.94 -21.32 6.42
N VAL A 46 17.79 -20.38 6.82
CA VAL A 46 18.68 -19.65 5.89
C VAL A 46 20.12 -19.70 6.40
N ASP A 47 21.07 -19.54 5.49
CA ASP A 47 22.50 -19.46 5.81
C ASP A 47 22.78 -18.20 6.65
N GLU A 48 23.64 -18.32 7.66
CA GLU A 48 24.10 -17.23 8.53
C GLU A 48 24.72 -16.07 7.74
N ARG A 49 25.25 -16.35 6.55
CA ARG A 49 25.78 -15.30 5.65
C ARG A 49 24.68 -14.47 4.98
N ALA A 50 23.47 -15.01 4.87
CA ALA A 50 22.35 -14.38 4.17
C ALA A 50 21.43 -13.56 5.09
N ALA A 51 21.39 -13.87 6.39
CA ALA A 51 20.56 -13.15 7.36
C ALA A 51 21.21 -13.12 8.74
N LYS A 52 20.94 -12.05 9.51
CA LYS A 52 21.42 -11.90 10.90
C LYS A 52 20.91 -13.02 11.84
N ASN A 53 19.84 -13.70 11.45
CA ASN A 53 19.28 -14.86 12.13
C ASN A 53 19.30 -16.06 11.17
N ASN A 54 19.54 -17.25 11.69
CA ASN A 54 19.66 -18.51 10.92
C ASN A 54 18.31 -19.02 10.34
N PHE A 55 17.30 -18.14 10.28
CA PHE A 55 15.97 -18.41 9.76
C PHE A 55 15.33 -17.15 9.17
N SER A 56 14.38 -17.34 8.27
CA SER A 56 13.50 -16.32 7.71
C SER A 56 12.05 -16.79 7.80
N CYS A 57 11.12 -15.86 8.05
CA CYS A 57 9.69 -16.18 8.12
C CYS A 57 8.98 -15.75 6.84
N VAL A 58 8.26 -16.69 6.22
CA VAL A 58 7.32 -16.41 5.14
C VAL A 58 5.94 -16.20 5.75
N CYS A 59 5.47 -14.97 5.74
CA CYS A 59 4.20 -14.59 6.38
C CYS A 59 2.98 -14.95 5.53
N GLU A 60 1.90 -15.35 6.19
CA GLU A 60 0.59 -15.43 5.55
C GLU A 60 0.09 -14.03 5.16
N GLN A 61 -0.81 -13.98 4.17
CA GLN A 61 -1.37 -12.72 3.69
C GLN A 61 -2.11 -11.98 4.81
N GLY A 62 -1.80 -10.70 5.00
CA GLY A 62 -2.33 -9.90 6.10
C GLY A 62 -1.45 -9.89 7.34
N TYR A 63 -0.26 -10.50 7.28
CA TYR A 63 0.77 -10.39 8.31
C TYR A 63 2.11 -9.97 7.72
N ALA A 64 2.90 -9.26 8.52
CA ALA A 64 4.20 -8.73 8.15
C ALA A 64 5.15 -8.67 9.35
N GLY A 65 6.41 -8.32 9.10
CA GLY A 65 7.47 -8.27 10.12
C GLY A 65 8.45 -9.43 9.98
N ALA A 66 9.54 -9.39 10.76
CA ALA A 66 10.61 -10.38 10.65
C ALA A 66 10.16 -11.77 11.12
N ARG A 67 9.15 -11.81 12.00
CA ARG A 67 8.52 -13.01 12.55
C ARG A 67 7.03 -13.04 12.26
N CYS A 68 6.52 -12.23 11.32
CA CYS A 68 5.10 -12.11 11.03
C CYS A 68 4.28 -11.61 12.22
N GLU A 69 4.88 -10.76 13.06
CA GLU A 69 4.32 -10.22 14.30
C GLU A 69 3.30 -9.09 14.10
N TYR A 70 3.33 -8.42 12.94
CA TYR A 70 2.45 -7.30 12.64
C TYR A 70 1.27 -7.74 11.80
N GLU A 71 0.07 -7.36 12.22
CA GLU A 71 -1.14 -7.48 11.41
C GLU A 71 -1.24 -6.30 10.44
N GLU A 72 -1.56 -6.60 9.19
CA GLU A 72 -1.75 -5.59 8.15
C GLU A 72 -3.21 -5.12 8.12
N SER A 73 -3.42 -3.83 7.88
CA SER A 73 -4.75 -3.29 7.61
C SER A 73 -5.28 -3.86 6.29
N ARG A 74 -6.47 -4.47 6.32
CA ARG A 74 -7.13 -5.06 5.15
C ARG A 74 -8.12 -4.07 4.55
N ILE A 75 -7.82 -3.56 3.37
CA ILE A 75 -8.62 -2.56 2.67
C ILE A 75 -9.26 -3.21 1.44
N LYS A 76 -10.58 -3.35 1.43
CA LYS A 76 -11.35 -3.72 0.24
C LYS A 76 -11.79 -2.46 -0.47
N ILE A 77 -11.41 -2.30 -1.74
CA ILE A 77 -11.92 -1.22 -2.60
C ILE A 77 -12.84 -1.87 -3.63
N THR A 78 -14.11 -1.49 -3.60
CA THR A 78 -15.11 -1.88 -4.61
C THR A 78 -15.31 -0.72 -5.58
N PHE A 79 -15.36 -1.02 -6.88
CA PHE A 79 -15.58 -0.07 -7.95
C PHE A 79 -17.01 -0.18 -8.46
N SER A 80 -17.62 0.95 -8.84
CA SER A 80 -18.88 0.91 -9.58
C SER A 80 -18.67 0.33 -10.99
N THR A 81 -19.70 -0.30 -11.55
CA THR A 81 -19.65 -1.01 -12.85
C THR A 81 -19.22 -0.12 -14.02
N THR A 82 -19.36 1.20 -13.88
CA THR A 82 -18.96 2.20 -14.88
C THR A 82 -17.48 2.54 -14.88
N ILE A 83 -16.72 2.15 -13.85
CA ILE A 83 -15.35 2.62 -13.61
C ILE A 83 -14.38 1.50 -13.22
N ILE A 84 -14.65 0.25 -13.61
CA ILE A 84 -13.77 -0.90 -13.29
C ILE A 84 -12.46 -0.76 -14.09
N PRO A 85 -11.31 -0.54 -13.45
CA PRO A 85 -10.03 -0.42 -14.14
C PRO A 85 -9.30 -1.76 -14.17
N ALA A 86 -8.37 -1.98 -15.11
CA ALA A 86 -7.51 -3.17 -15.11
C ALA A 86 -6.44 -3.14 -13.98
N ALA A 87 -6.01 -1.94 -13.60
CA ALA A 87 -5.09 -1.71 -12.50
C ALA A 87 -5.32 -0.32 -11.90
N VAL A 88 -4.99 -0.18 -10.63
CA VAL A 88 -5.02 1.08 -9.89
C VAL A 88 -3.67 1.38 -9.26
N LEU A 89 -3.32 2.66 -9.21
CA LEU A 89 -2.24 3.17 -8.39
C LEU A 89 -2.83 3.75 -7.11
N VAL A 90 -2.40 3.24 -5.97
CA VAL A 90 -2.95 3.58 -4.65
C VAL A 90 -1.92 4.40 -3.92
N HIS A 91 -2.29 5.62 -3.56
CA HIS A 91 -1.44 6.57 -2.84
C HIS A 91 -1.86 6.64 -1.38
N TYR A 92 -0.93 6.35 -0.49
CA TYR A 92 -1.04 6.53 0.94
C TYR A 92 -0.33 7.81 1.33
N ILE A 93 -1.03 8.70 2.03
CA ILE A 93 -0.47 9.93 2.56
C ILE A 93 -0.52 9.88 4.08
N THR A 94 0.65 10.05 4.67
CA THR A 94 0.82 10.19 6.11
C THR A 94 1.00 11.67 6.43
N VAL A 95 0.03 12.25 7.12
CA VAL A 95 0.12 13.62 7.63
C VAL A 95 0.85 13.59 8.98
N ALA A 96 1.86 14.44 9.12
CA ALA A 96 2.60 14.63 10.36
C ALA A 96 2.61 16.13 10.68
N THR A 97 2.55 16.48 11.96
CA THR A 97 2.49 17.89 12.41
C THR A 97 3.85 18.57 12.42
N ASN A 98 4.92 17.81 12.69
CA ASN A 98 6.28 18.35 12.89
C ASN A 98 7.29 17.88 11.83
N SER A 99 6.83 17.25 10.75
CA SER A 99 7.67 16.77 9.67
C SER A 99 6.94 16.84 8.32
N SER A 100 7.69 16.72 7.23
CA SER A 100 7.10 16.64 5.89
C SER A 100 6.19 15.43 5.78
N SER A 101 5.01 15.62 5.17
CA SER A 101 4.11 14.51 4.87
C SER A 101 4.78 13.48 3.97
N LEU A 102 4.55 12.20 4.25
CA LEU A 102 5.09 11.10 3.45
C LEU A 102 4.03 10.63 2.46
N ARG A 103 4.42 10.40 1.20
CA ARG A 103 3.58 9.79 0.17
C ARG A 103 4.20 8.50 -0.33
N VAL A 104 3.49 7.39 -0.14
CA VAL A 104 3.87 6.07 -0.65
C VAL A 104 2.84 5.62 -1.66
N SER A 105 3.28 5.05 -2.78
CA SER A 105 2.36 4.62 -3.85
C SER A 105 2.59 3.16 -4.20
N THR A 106 1.52 2.40 -4.43
CA THR A 106 1.60 0.99 -4.83
C THR A 106 0.65 0.71 -5.98
N ILE A 107 1.05 -0.16 -6.91
CA ILE A 107 0.19 -0.63 -8.00
C ILE A 107 -0.52 -1.90 -7.56
N LYS A 108 -1.82 -1.98 -7.87
CA LYS A 108 -2.64 -3.18 -7.68
C LYS A 108 -3.40 -3.47 -8.96
N LYS A 109 -3.28 -4.72 -9.43
CA LYS A 109 -4.10 -5.23 -10.53
C LYS A 109 -5.50 -5.54 -10.00
N VAL A 110 -6.51 -5.21 -10.77
CA VAL A 110 -7.90 -5.59 -10.47
C VAL A 110 -8.19 -6.89 -11.25
N PRO A 111 -8.62 -7.97 -10.58
CA PRO A 111 -8.96 -9.20 -11.27
C PRO A 111 -10.12 -8.98 -12.26
N PHE A 112 -10.04 -9.56 -13.46
CA PHE A 112 -11.00 -9.31 -14.55
C PHE A 112 -12.47 -9.61 -14.19
N GLU A 113 -12.70 -10.62 -13.33
CA GLU A 113 -14.04 -11.05 -12.91
C GLU A 113 -14.55 -10.33 -11.66
N HIS A 114 -13.73 -9.46 -11.05
CA HIS A 114 -14.04 -8.85 -9.76
C HIS A 114 -14.19 -7.34 -9.91
N ASP A 115 -15.22 -6.79 -9.28
CA ASP A 115 -15.42 -5.35 -9.13
C ASP A 115 -14.69 -4.78 -7.91
N PHE A 116 -13.77 -5.54 -7.32
CA PHE A 116 -13.03 -5.11 -6.13
C PHE A 116 -11.58 -5.58 -6.12
N VAL A 117 -10.78 -4.91 -5.30
CA VAL A 117 -9.40 -5.29 -5.01
C VAL A 117 -9.14 -5.24 -3.50
N TYR A 118 -8.36 -6.20 -3.00
CA TYR A 118 -7.85 -6.18 -1.63
C TYR A 118 -6.46 -5.58 -1.58
N ILE A 119 -6.22 -4.78 -0.56
CA ILE A 119 -4.91 -4.24 -0.23
C ILE A 119 -4.62 -4.50 1.23
N TYR A 120 -3.35 -4.79 1.49
CA TYR A 120 -2.81 -5.00 2.82
C TYR A 120 -1.71 -3.94 3.03
N GLN A 121 -1.80 -3.22 4.16
CA GLN A 121 -0.91 -2.11 4.45
C GLN A 121 -0.49 -2.13 5.92
N THR A 122 0.81 -2.01 6.15
CA THR A 122 1.43 -1.97 7.48
C THR A 122 1.78 -0.54 7.91
N LEU A 123 2.02 0.35 6.95
CA LEU A 123 2.43 1.72 7.22
C LEU A 123 1.25 2.59 7.66
N GLN A 124 1.52 3.55 8.53
CA GLN A 124 0.55 4.55 8.96
C GLN A 124 0.05 5.39 7.78
N TYR A 125 -1.26 5.53 7.63
CA TYR A 125 -1.88 6.40 6.63
C TYR A 125 -3.07 7.17 7.20
N HIS A 126 -3.26 8.39 6.69
CA HIS A 126 -4.39 9.25 7.04
C HIS A 126 -5.31 9.46 5.84
N ILE A 127 -4.74 9.54 4.64
CA ILE A 127 -5.49 9.76 3.40
C ILE A 127 -5.10 8.70 2.38
N ILE A 128 -6.10 8.20 1.66
CA ILE A 128 -5.91 7.27 0.54
C ILE A 128 -6.52 7.87 -0.73
N PHE A 129 -5.70 8.04 -1.76
CA PHE A 129 -6.13 8.33 -3.12
C PHE A 129 -5.94 7.12 -4.02
N ILE A 130 -6.84 6.97 -4.98
CA ILE A 130 -6.78 5.92 -5.98
C ILE A 130 -6.73 6.58 -7.34
N GLN A 131 -5.71 6.25 -8.12
CA GLN A 131 -5.48 6.78 -9.46
C GLN A 131 -5.68 5.68 -10.50
N PHE A 132 -6.54 5.93 -11.48
CA PHE A 132 -6.72 5.10 -12.66
C PHE A 132 -7.34 5.93 -13.78
N SER A 133 -7.15 5.51 -15.03
CA SER A 133 -7.67 6.20 -16.22
C SER A 133 -7.34 7.71 -16.25
N GLY A 134 -6.16 8.09 -15.74
CA GLY A 134 -5.71 9.49 -15.67
C GLY A 134 -6.40 10.37 -14.63
N SER A 135 -7.32 9.84 -13.83
CA SER A 135 -8.06 10.57 -12.79
C SER A 135 -7.69 10.11 -11.39
N TYR A 136 -7.84 11.01 -10.41
CA TYR A 136 -7.68 10.71 -8.98
C TYR A 136 -9.05 10.60 -8.31
N TYR A 137 -9.18 9.68 -7.36
CA TYR A 137 -10.38 9.45 -6.57
C TYR A 137 -10.01 9.47 -5.09
N LEU A 138 -10.73 10.26 -4.31
CA LEU A 138 -10.55 10.29 -2.85
C LEU A 138 -11.27 9.09 -2.25
N ALA A 139 -10.53 8.11 -1.75
CA ALA A 139 -11.12 6.87 -1.26
C ALA A 139 -11.35 6.88 0.25
N TYR A 140 -10.49 7.57 1.01
CA TYR A 140 -10.53 7.52 2.46
C TYR A 140 -9.77 8.69 3.11
N VAL A 141 -10.30 9.20 4.23
CA VAL A 141 -9.69 10.22 5.09
C VAL A 141 -9.99 9.89 6.55
N GLN A 142 -8.96 9.83 7.40
CA GLN A 142 -9.10 9.69 8.85
C GLN A 142 -8.09 10.58 9.59
N PRO A 143 -8.49 11.22 10.70
CA PRO A 143 -7.59 12.06 11.50
C PRO A 143 -6.61 11.24 12.32
N LYS A 144 -6.97 10.01 12.69
CA LYS A 144 -6.12 9.09 13.47
C LYS A 144 -6.02 7.77 12.74
N PHE A 145 -4.80 7.26 12.60
CA PHE A 145 -4.58 5.93 12.05
C PHE A 145 -4.99 4.84 13.04
N VAL A 146 -5.73 3.85 12.56
CA VAL A 146 -6.09 2.64 13.31
C VAL A 146 -5.27 1.47 12.73
N PRO A 147 -4.38 0.84 13.51
CA PRO A 147 -3.65 -0.34 13.06
C PRO A 147 -4.61 -1.53 12.85
N SER A 148 -4.25 -2.44 11.94
CA SER A 148 -5.03 -3.64 11.62
C SER A 148 -6.48 -3.36 11.18
N ALA A 149 -6.75 -2.18 10.60
CA ALA A 149 -8.10 -1.79 10.24
C ALA A 149 -8.65 -2.62 9.09
N GLN A 150 -9.89 -3.11 9.21
CA GLN A 150 -10.62 -3.74 8.12
C GLN A 150 -11.56 -2.71 7.46
N LEU A 151 -11.14 -2.14 6.33
CA LEU A 151 -11.84 -1.07 5.63
C LEU A 151 -12.57 -1.62 4.40
N HIS A 152 -13.80 -1.16 4.18
CA HIS A 152 -14.57 -1.42 2.98
C HIS A 152 -14.92 -0.08 2.32
N LEU A 153 -14.23 0.22 1.22
CA LEU A 153 -14.36 1.46 0.47
C LEU A 153 -15.13 1.18 -0.82
N LYS A 154 -16.05 2.07 -1.18
CA LYS A 154 -16.78 1.99 -2.45
C LYS A 154 -16.48 3.25 -3.24
N LEU A 155 -15.84 3.09 -4.39
CA LEU A 155 -15.57 4.17 -5.32
C LEU A 155 -16.66 4.27 -6.38
N THR A 156 -17.05 5.50 -6.63
CA THR A 156 -18.04 5.93 -7.60
C THR A 156 -17.52 7.10 -8.42
N THR A 157 -18.27 7.52 -9.44
CA THR A 157 -17.90 8.67 -10.28
C THR A 157 -17.90 9.99 -9.51
N SER A 158 -18.66 10.11 -8.43
CA SER A 158 -18.68 11.32 -7.59
C SER A 158 -17.46 11.47 -6.68
N ASP A 159 -16.71 10.38 -6.45
CA ASP A 159 -15.49 10.42 -5.61
C ASP A 159 -14.28 10.96 -6.39
N ARG A 160 -14.46 11.26 -7.69
CA ARG A 160 -13.42 11.82 -8.56
C ARG A 160 -13.01 13.21 -8.06
N CYS A 161 -11.72 13.38 -7.83
CA CYS A 161 -11.12 14.67 -7.56
C CYS A 161 -11.09 15.50 -8.84
N LEU A 162 -11.69 16.69 -8.79
CA LEU A 162 -11.59 17.66 -9.87
C LEU A 162 -10.17 18.23 -9.91
N THR A 163 -9.65 18.42 -11.12
CA THR A 163 -8.37 19.07 -11.35
C THR A 163 -8.48 20.58 -11.15
N ILE A 164 -7.35 21.23 -10.91
CA ILE A 164 -7.31 22.70 -10.75
C ILE A 164 -7.93 23.44 -11.95
N ASN A 165 -7.74 22.90 -13.17
CA ASN A 165 -8.28 23.46 -14.41
C ASN A 165 -9.80 23.32 -14.51
N GLU A 166 -10.39 22.33 -13.83
CA GLU A 166 -11.84 22.15 -13.81
C GLU A 166 -12.51 23.01 -12.73
N VAL A 167 -11.77 23.34 -11.67
CA VAL A 167 -12.26 24.13 -10.54
C VAL A 167 -12.07 25.63 -10.80
N PHE A 168 -10.94 26.04 -11.35
CA PHE A 168 -10.59 27.44 -11.55
C PHE A 168 -10.93 27.89 -12.97
N ASN A 169 -11.45 29.11 -13.09
CA ASN A 169 -11.61 29.75 -14.39
C ASN A 169 -10.25 30.20 -14.96
N SER A 170 -10.22 30.59 -16.23
CA SER A 170 -9.01 31.05 -16.91
C SER A 170 -8.32 32.21 -16.20
N THR A 171 -9.08 33.10 -15.56
CA THR A 171 -8.56 34.25 -14.82
C THR A 171 -7.78 33.82 -13.57
N LEU A 172 -8.37 32.96 -12.73
CA LEU A 172 -7.74 32.42 -11.52
C LEU A 172 -6.51 31.57 -11.84
N MET A 173 -6.53 30.86 -12.97
CA MET A 173 -5.37 30.13 -13.47
C MET A 173 -4.22 31.06 -13.89
N GLY A 174 -4.50 32.29 -14.30
CA GLY A 174 -3.48 33.30 -14.61
C GLY A 174 -2.81 33.91 -13.38
N PHE A 175 -3.41 33.78 -12.20
CA PHE A 175 -2.90 34.37 -10.96
C PHE A 175 -1.74 33.58 -10.35
N SER A 176 -0.90 34.28 -9.57
CA SER A 176 0.14 33.68 -8.74
C SER A 176 -0.44 32.78 -7.64
N LEU A 177 0.39 31.93 -7.03
CA LEU A 177 -0.04 31.04 -5.94
C LEU A 177 -0.68 31.80 -4.77
N LEU A 178 -0.12 32.94 -4.37
CA LEU A 178 -0.64 33.75 -3.26
C LEU A 178 -2.02 34.36 -3.60
N GLU A 179 -2.19 34.84 -4.82
CA GLU A 179 -3.47 35.37 -5.29
C GLU A 179 -4.53 34.27 -5.40
N ARG A 180 -4.15 33.07 -5.86
CA ARG A 180 -5.08 31.91 -5.87
C ARG A 180 -5.55 31.54 -4.48
N ILE A 181 -4.68 31.62 -3.47
CA ILE A 181 -5.06 31.39 -2.06
C ILE A 181 -6.09 32.44 -1.62
N LYS A 182 -5.86 33.72 -1.94
CA LYS A 182 -6.79 34.81 -1.62
C LYS A 182 -8.20 34.58 -2.19
N TYR A 183 -8.29 34.07 -3.41
CA TYR A 183 -9.56 33.81 -4.09
C TYR A 183 -10.06 32.35 -3.98
N TYR A 184 -9.43 31.51 -3.15
CA TYR A 184 -9.81 30.11 -2.98
C TYR A 184 -11.28 29.91 -2.59
N HIS A 185 -11.83 30.86 -1.82
CA HIS A 185 -13.24 30.84 -1.40
C HIS A 185 -14.24 31.01 -2.56
N MET A 186 -13.84 31.59 -3.70
CA MET A 186 -14.75 31.89 -4.81
C MET A 186 -15.34 30.62 -5.45
N PRO A 187 -14.54 29.63 -5.90
CA PRO A 187 -15.08 28.36 -6.40
C PRO A 187 -15.98 27.63 -5.39
N CYS A 188 -15.66 27.73 -4.10
CA CYS A 188 -16.43 27.12 -3.02
C CYS A 188 -17.82 27.74 -2.85
N ARG A 189 -17.93 29.05 -3.08
CA ARG A 189 -19.22 29.76 -3.06
C ARG A 189 -20.08 29.42 -4.27
N GLU A 190 -19.46 29.26 -5.44
CA GLU A 190 -20.16 29.00 -6.70
C GLU A 190 -20.58 27.54 -6.88
N ARG A 191 -19.84 26.60 -6.27
CA ARG A 191 -20.07 25.16 -6.41
C ARG A 191 -20.24 24.49 -5.05
N HIS A 192 -21.50 24.35 -4.62
CA HIS A 192 -21.86 23.70 -3.35
C HIS A 192 -21.46 22.22 -3.24
N THR A 193 -21.08 21.57 -4.34
CA THR A 193 -20.58 20.18 -4.34
C THR A 193 -19.12 20.07 -3.91
N LEU A 194 -18.37 21.19 -3.86
CA LEU A 194 -16.99 21.20 -3.39
C LEU A 194 -16.96 21.15 -1.85
N LYS A 195 -16.19 20.20 -1.31
CA LYS A 195 -15.82 20.19 0.11
C LYS A 195 -14.63 21.11 0.31
N CYS A 196 -14.90 22.33 0.74
CA CYS A 196 -13.86 23.33 0.99
C CYS A 196 -13.46 23.39 2.46
N PHE A 197 -12.18 23.64 2.69
CA PHE A 197 -11.65 23.89 4.02
C PHE A 197 -11.94 25.34 4.40
N TYR A 198 -12.54 25.53 5.57
CA TYR A 198 -12.72 26.82 6.21
C TYR A 198 -11.82 26.85 7.45
N ASP A 199 -10.85 27.77 7.47
CA ASP A 199 -10.04 27.99 8.66
C ASP A 199 -10.87 28.83 9.64
N GLU A 200 -11.51 28.17 10.61
CA GLU A 200 -12.29 28.86 11.64
C GLU A 200 -11.43 29.67 12.62
N GLN A 201 -10.11 29.44 12.66
CA GLN A 201 -9.21 30.01 13.66
C GLN A 201 -8.62 31.36 13.24
N HIS A 202 -8.56 31.63 11.93
CA HIS A 202 -8.02 32.87 11.35
C HIS A 202 -9.06 33.73 10.61
N LEU A 203 -10.35 33.55 10.94
CA LEU A 203 -11.44 34.41 10.48
C LEU A 203 -11.54 35.70 11.30
#